data_AF-A0A2M8NUL7-F1
#
_entry.id   AF-A0A2M8NUL7-F1
#
_cell.length_a   1.000
_cell.length_b   1.000
_cell.length_c   1.000
_cell.angle_alpha   90.00
_cell.angle_beta   90.00
_cell.angle_gamma   90.00
#
_symmetry.space_group_name_H-M   'P 1'
#
loop_
_entity.id
_entity.type
_entity.pdbx_description
1 polymer ?
#
loop_
_entity_poly.entity_id
_entity_poly.type
_entity_poly.pdbx_seq_one_letter_code
_entity_poly.pdbx_strand_id
1 'polypeptide(L)'
;MTQQLSLFSSHPERPFNYPFPSTRYQGSKRALVNWIWDNVGHLTFNSMLDVFGGTGAVIARFALCQACIIKRPYNLFHRANLYIRTANVERSFGNKITWDTPFEAHFRKFVTEANRAIFDNHHANRAIQTDAFMTPIGADLVYIDPPYLNQHGIGVDYRDFYHFLEGMMNYDSWYTQIDYASKHRRLTPQESEWTQPKTILSAFEKLIARHQNSILVISYRDDGIPSKADLIALLKSYKSDVHEAQKSQQYVLSHKKSHEMLLIGL
;
A
#
# COMPACT_ATOMS: atom_id res chain seq x y z
N MET A 1 35.43 0.37 -23.08
CA MET A 1 35.09 1.58 -22.32
C MET A 1 33.58 1.66 -22.27
N THR A 2 32.98 1.17 -21.20
CA THR A 2 31.53 1.11 -21.01
C THR A 2 31.11 2.47 -20.48
N GLN A 3 30.43 3.26 -21.30
CA GLN A 3 29.91 4.57 -20.88
C GLN A 3 28.88 4.35 -19.76
N GLN A 4 29.19 4.86 -18.58
CA GLN A 4 28.23 5.09 -17.53
C GLN A 4 27.21 6.11 -18.05
N LEU A 5 25.98 5.69 -18.29
CA LEU A 5 24.90 6.59 -18.64
C LEU A 5 24.69 7.57 -17.49
N SER A 6 24.56 8.87 -17.80
CA SER A 6 24.33 9.88 -16.77
C SER A 6 22.98 9.62 -16.11
N LEU A 7 22.99 9.65 -14.77
CA LEU A 7 21.82 9.58 -13.87
C LEU A 7 20.80 10.73 -14.05
N PHE A 8 20.96 11.54 -15.10
CA PHE A 8 20.13 12.71 -15.42
C PHE A 8 19.79 12.79 -16.92
N SER A 9 19.60 11.65 -17.59
CA SER A 9 18.97 11.60 -18.91
C SER A 9 17.45 11.50 -18.77
N SER A 10 16.73 12.19 -19.66
CA SER A 10 15.26 12.30 -19.81
C SER A 10 14.44 11.33 -18.96
N HIS A 11 13.55 11.84 -18.10
CA HIS A 11 12.56 11.06 -17.33
C HIS A 11 12.16 9.80 -18.11
N PRO A 12 12.60 8.60 -17.67
CA PRO A 12 12.35 7.39 -18.47
C PRO A 12 10.85 7.29 -18.66
N GLU A 13 10.38 7.29 -19.91
CA GLU A 13 8.96 7.11 -20.15
C GLU A 13 8.55 5.72 -19.66
N ARG A 14 7.39 5.63 -19.00
CA ARG A 14 6.87 4.33 -18.58
C ARG A 14 6.63 3.48 -19.84
N PRO A 15 7.11 2.22 -19.89
CA PRO A 15 6.90 1.35 -21.06
C PRO A 15 5.41 1.10 -21.32
N PHE A 16 4.58 1.20 -20.28
CA PHE A 16 3.13 1.08 -20.35
C PHE A 16 2.46 2.30 -19.71
N ASN A 17 1.71 3.07 -20.50
CA ASN A 17 0.99 4.25 -20.03
C ASN A 17 -0.52 3.96 -19.85
N TYR A 18 -0.85 2.91 -19.10
CA TYR A 18 -2.24 2.62 -18.72
C TYR A 18 -2.61 3.36 -17.42
N PRO A 19 -3.88 3.79 -17.28
CA PRO A 19 -4.32 4.47 -16.08
C PRO A 19 -4.38 3.48 -14.91
N PHE A 20 -3.67 3.79 -13.82
CA PHE A 20 -3.85 3.05 -12.56
C PHE A 20 -5.27 3.23 -12.05
N PRO A 21 -5.92 2.18 -11.54
CA PRO A 21 -7.24 2.30 -10.97
C PRO A 21 -7.18 3.20 -9.73
N SER A 22 -8.26 3.95 -9.51
CA SER A 22 -8.45 4.75 -8.31
C SER A 22 -8.62 3.81 -7.15
N THR A 23 -7.63 3.75 -6.27
CA THR A 23 -7.73 3.05 -5.00
C THR A 23 -8.10 4.05 -3.92
N ARG A 24 -9.08 3.72 -3.09
CA ARG A 24 -9.57 4.58 -2.00
C ARG A 24 -9.13 4.05 -0.62
N TYR A 25 -8.13 3.18 -0.64
CA TYR A 25 -7.42 2.74 0.53
C TYR A 25 -6.50 3.85 1.00
N GLN A 26 -6.55 4.13 2.29
CA GLN A 26 -5.51 4.88 2.99
C GLN A 26 -4.15 4.20 2.75
N GLY A 27 -3.11 5.01 2.55
CA GLY A 27 -1.78 4.52 2.19
C GLY A 27 -1.56 4.27 0.69
N SER A 28 -2.55 4.52 -0.17
CA SER A 28 -2.41 4.36 -1.63
C SER A 28 -1.21 5.12 -2.19
N LYS A 29 -0.28 4.39 -2.83
CA LYS A 29 0.88 4.94 -3.54
C LYS A 29 0.56 5.57 -4.89
N ARG A 30 -0.72 5.66 -5.30
CA ARG A 30 -1.11 6.17 -6.62
C ARG A 30 -0.52 7.55 -6.94
N ALA A 31 -0.49 8.45 -5.97
CA ALA A 31 0.08 9.80 -6.13
C ALA A 31 1.63 9.81 -6.19
N LEU A 32 2.26 8.72 -5.78
CA LEU A 32 3.71 8.54 -5.74
C LEU A 32 4.26 7.80 -6.96
N VAL A 33 3.41 7.15 -7.77
CA VAL A 33 3.86 6.25 -8.85
C VAL A 33 4.88 6.90 -9.78
N ASN A 34 4.61 8.10 -10.31
CA ASN A 34 5.55 8.78 -11.21
C ASN A 34 6.88 9.06 -10.52
N TRP A 35 6.85 9.47 -9.24
CA TRP A 35 8.07 9.72 -8.48
C TRP A 35 8.83 8.44 -8.16
N ILE A 36 8.14 7.33 -7.84
CA ILE A 36 8.79 6.03 -7.68
C ILE A 36 9.47 5.66 -9.00
N TRP A 37 8.75 5.76 -10.11
CA TRP A 37 9.26 5.45 -11.45
C TRP A 37 10.48 6.30 -11.83
N ASP A 38 10.45 7.61 -11.56
CA ASP A 38 11.60 8.50 -11.80
C ASP A 38 12.88 8.02 -11.10
N ASN A 39 12.74 7.35 -9.95
CA ASN A 39 13.86 6.85 -9.15
C ASN A 39 14.26 5.40 -9.44
N VAL A 40 13.40 4.60 -10.08
CA VAL A 40 13.68 3.16 -10.31
C VAL A 40 13.64 2.75 -11.77
N GLY A 41 13.13 3.59 -12.68
CA GLY A 41 12.92 3.25 -14.09
C GLY A 41 14.20 3.05 -14.89
N HIS A 42 15.35 3.43 -14.33
CA HIS A 42 16.67 3.18 -14.91
C HIS A 42 17.31 1.85 -14.44
N LEU A 43 16.73 1.19 -13.45
CA LEU A 43 17.24 -0.09 -12.94
C LEU A 43 16.99 -1.19 -13.97
N THR A 44 17.98 -2.06 -14.17
CA THR A 44 17.87 -3.21 -15.08
C THR A 44 17.49 -4.45 -14.28
N PHE A 45 16.34 -5.05 -14.61
CA PHE A 45 15.84 -6.28 -13.98
C PHE A 45 14.90 -7.00 -14.96
N ASN A 46 14.78 -8.32 -14.86
CA ASN A 46 13.88 -9.14 -15.68
C ASN A 46 12.71 -9.70 -14.87
N SER A 47 12.82 -9.71 -13.55
CA SER A 47 11.80 -10.21 -12.64
C SER A 47 11.65 -9.29 -11.43
N MET A 48 10.40 -9.10 -10.98
CA MET A 48 10.05 -8.27 -9.83
C MET A 48 9.15 -9.05 -8.87
N LEU A 49 9.39 -8.88 -7.58
CA LEU A 49 8.50 -9.32 -6.51
C LEU A 49 8.03 -8.10 -5.69
N ASP A 50 6.72 -7.93 -5.55
CA ASP A 50 6.13 -7.07 -4.53
C ASP A 50 5.74 -7.91 -3.32
N VAL A 51 6.43 -7.70 -2.19
CA VAL A 51 6.27 -8.52 -0.98
C VAL A 51 4.99 -8.15 -0.21
N PHE A 52 4.55 -6.90 -0.33
CA PHE A 52 3.37 -6.35 0.37
C PHE A 52 2.24 -6.01 -0.58
N GLY A 53 2.29 -6.59 -1.80
CA GLY A 53 1.31 -6.37 -2.84
C GLY A 53 -0.09 -6.75 -2.39
N GLY A 54 -0.99 -5.76 -2.37
CA GLY A 54 -2.42 -5.99 -2.16
C GLY A 54 -3.04 -6.73 -3.35
N THR A 55 -4.15 -7.44 -3.12
CA THR A 55 -4.82 -8.17 -4.21
C THR A 55 -5.75 -7.24 -5.00
N GLY A 56 -5.27 -6.71 -6.12
CA GLY A 56 -6.09 -6.18 -7.22
C GLY A 56 -6.47 -7.23 -8.27
N ALA A 57 -6.00 -8.48 -8.11
CA ALA A 57 -6.08 -9.52 -9.13
C ALA A 57 -7.49 -10.08 -9.39
N VAL A 58 -8.45 -9.82 -8.51
CA VAL A 58 -9.83 -10.29 -8.65
C VAL A 58 -10.75 -9.09 -8.86
N ILE A 59 -11.05 -8.78 -10.13
CA ILE A 59 -11.81 -7.59 -10.55
C ILE A 59 -13.11 -7.44 -9.76
N ALA A 60 -13.88 -8.51 -9.61
CA ALA A 60 -15.17 -8.47 -8.91
C ALA A 60 -15.00 -8.11 -7.42
N ARG A 61 -14.00 -8.68 -6.73
CA ARG A 61 -13.70 -8.36 -5.33
C ARG A 61 -13.15 -6.95 -5.17
N PHE A 62 -12.25 -6.54 -6.06
CA PHE A 62 -11.74 -5.17 -6.14
C PHE A 62 -12.90 -4.17 -6.28
N ALA A 63 -13.78 -4.37 -7.25
CA ALA A 63 -14.92 -3.50 -7.50
C ALA A 63 -15.91 -3.47 -6.34
N LEU A 64 -16.17 -4.63 -5.70
CA LEU A 64 -17.00 -4.74 -4.51
C LEU A 64 -16.42 -3.90 -3.37
N CYS A 65 -15.14 -4.12 -3.04
CA CYS A 65 -14.47 -3.39 -1.97
C CYS A 65 -14.47 -1.88 -2.24
N GLN A 66 -14.11 -1.46 -3.46
CA GLN A 66 -14.11 -0.05 -3.83
C GLN A 66 -15.50 0.59 -3.76
N ALA A 67 -16.55 -0.12 -4.17
CA ALA A 67 -17.94 0.32 -4.04
C ALA A 67 -18.39 0.43 -2.57
N CYS A 68 -17.94 -0.45 -1.69
CA CYS A 68 -18.17 -0.32 -0.25
C CYS A 68 -17.42 0.89 0.33
N ILE A 69 -16.15 1.05 -0.03
CA ILE A 69 -15.27 2.11 0.45
C ILE A 69 -15.80 3.50 0.08
N ILE A 70 -16.19 3.70 -1.19
CA ILE A 70 -16.63 5.03 -1.64
C ILE A 70 -17.90 5.51 -0.92
N LYS A 71 -18.69 4.57 -0.38
CA LYS A 71 -19.93 4.86 0.36
C LYS A 71 -19.76 4.91 1.88
N ARG A 72 -18.54 4.70 2.41
CA ARG A 72 -18.29 4.75 3.86
C ARG A 72 -18.16 6.20 4.36
N PRO A 73 -18.73 6.53 5.53
CA PRO A 73 -18.44 7.81 6.19
C PRO A 73 -17.10 7.75 6.95
N TYR A 74 -16.33 8.84 6.95
CA TYR A 74 -15.15 9.07 7.82
C TYR A 74 -14.13 7.91 7.93
N ASN A 75 -13.87 7.20 6.83
CA ASN A 75 -12.92 6.09 6.77
C ASN A 75 -13.21 4.85 7.63
N LEU A 76 -14.37 4.75 8.30
CA LEU A 76 -14.72 3.59 9.14
C LEU A 76 -16.05 2.96 8.72
N PHE A 77 -16.10 1.63 8.73
CA PHE A 77 -17.35 0.87 8.55
C PHE A 77 -18.06 0.71 9.90
N HIS A 78 -18.87 1.69 10.32
CA HIS A 78 -19.63 1.56 11.57
C HIS A 78 -21.03 2.17 11.47
N ARG A 79 -22.00 1.58 12.18
CA ARG A 79 -23.42 1.97 12.11
C ARG A 79 -23.74 3.29 12.82
N ALA A 80 -22.94 3.70 13.81
CA ALA A 80 -23.25 4.90 14.62
C ALA A 80 -23.38 6.18 13.78
N ASN A 81 -22.73 6.22 12.61
CA ASN A 81 -22.76 7.35 11.69
C ASN A 81 -23.73 7.16 10.51
N LEU A 82 -24.65 6.19 10.55
CA LEU A 82 -25.60 5.96 9.45
C LEU A 82 -26.50 7.18 9.20
N TYR A 83 -26.85 7.92 10.26
CA TYR A 83 -27.65 9.14 10.16
C TYR A 83 -26.98 10.20 9.26
N ILE A 84 -25.64 10.23 9.18
CA ILE A 84 -24.92 11.13 8.26
C ILE A 84 -25.22 10.77 6.81
N ARG A 85 -25.69 9.57 6.48
CA ARG A 85 -26.12 9.25 5.12
C ARG A 85 -27.61 9.48 4.90
N THR A 86 -28.44 9.24 5.91
CA THR A 86 -29.90 9.22 5.77
C THR A 86 -30.59 10.52 6.18
N ALA A 87 -29.93 11.39 6.94
CA ALA A 87 -30.51 12.66 7.38
C ALA A 87 -30.77 13.60 6.20
N ASN A 88 -32.00 14.11 6.13
CA ASN A 88 -32.41 15.08 5.13
C ASN A 88 -31.95 16.49 5.53
N VAL A 89 -30.69 16.79 5.24
CA VAL A 89 -30.08 18.11 5.45
C VAL A 89 -29.52 18.64 4.13
N GLU A 90 -29.59 19.96 3.93
CA GLU A 90 -28.87 20.61 2.84
C GLU A 90 -27.37 20.44 3.03
N ARG A 91 -26.67 20.04 1.96
CA ARG A 91 -25.23 19.79 2.02
C ARG A 91 -24.56 20.43 0.82
N SER A 92 -23.50 21.18 1.10
CA SER A 92 -22.61 21.78 0.11
C SER A 92 -21.46 20.85 -0.32
N PHE A 93 -21.34 19.63 0.26
CA PHE A 93 -20.21 18.72 0.03
C PHE A 93 -20.53 17.57 -0.93
N GLY A 94 -19.59 17.26 -1.83
CA GLY A 94 -19.68 16.21 -2.87
C GLY A 94 -19.88 14.76 -2.38
N ASN A 95 -19.86 14.53 -1.06
CA ASN A 95 -20.11 13.21 -0.48
C ASN A 95 -21.57 12.76 -0.65
N LYS A 96 -22.55 13.68 -0.68
CA LYS A 96 -23.98 13.33 -0.82
C LYS A 96 -24.28 12.66 -2.16
N ILE A 97 -23.85 13.27 -3.27
CA ILE A 97 -23.99 12.69 -4.62
C ILE A 97 -23.41 11.27 -4.66
N THR A 98 -22.23 11.10 -4.09
CA THR A 98 -21.54 9.80 -4.01
C THR A 98 -22.33 8.77 -3.21
N TRP A 99 -22.89 9.17 -2.06
CA TRP A 99 -23.68 8.29 -1.20
C TRP A 99 -25.06 7.94 -1.77
N ASP A 100 -25.67 8.85 -2.53
CA ASP A 100 -26.98 8.67 -3.15
C ASP A 100 -26.89 7.90 -4.46
N THR A 101 -25.76 7.97 -5.17
CA THR A 101 -25.48 7.14 -6.36
C THR A 101 -25.65 5.65 -6.02
N PRO A 102 -26.44 4.86 -6.77
CA PRO A 102 -26.67 3.45 -6.48
C PRO A 102 -25.39 2.63 -6.33
N PHE A 103 -25.41 1.63 -5.44
CA PHE A 103 -24.24 0.77 -5.21
C PHE A 103 -23.78 0.08 -6.51
N GLU A 104 -24.72 -0.44 -7.29
CA GLU A 104 -24.45 -1.08 -8.58
C GLU A 104 -23.73 -0.15 -9.56
N ALA A 105 -24.10 1.13 -9.60
CA ALA A 105 -23.46 2.11 -10.47
C ALA A 105 -21.97 2.28 -10.11
N HIS A 106 -21.65 2.35 -8.81
CA HIS A 106 -20.25 2.36 -8.34
C HIS A 106 -19.52 1.06 -8.66
N PHE A 107 -20.15 -0.09 -8.41
CA PHE A 107 -19.58 -1.40 -8.71
C PHE A 107 -19.19 -1.50 -10.19
N ARG A 108 -20.12 -1.23 -11.11
CA ARG A 108 -19.87 -1.26 -12.56
C ARG A 108 -18.78 -0.26 -12.97
N LYS A 109 -18.79 0.94 -12.39
CA LYS A 109 -17.73 1.93 -12.62
C LYS A 109 -16.35 1.37 -12.25
N PHE A 110 -16.21 0.75 -11.09
CA PHE A 110 -14.93 0.17 -10.65
C PHE A 110 -14.53 -1.08 -11.42
N VAL A 111 -15.48 -1.87 -11.92
CA VAL A 111 -15.20 -2.95 -12.89
C VAL A 111 -14.60 -2.37 -14.17
N THR A 112 -15.21 -1.33 -14.74
CA THR A 112 -14.68 -0.66 -15.94
C THR A 112 -13.29 -0.06 -15.69
N GLU A 113 -13.09 0.57 -14.53
CA GLU A 113 -11.79 1.14 -14.16
C GLU A 113 -10.70 0.06 -14.01
N ALA A 114 -10.99 -1.05 -13.34
CA ALA A 114 -10.07 -2.17 -13.21
C ALA A 114 -9.71 -2.79 -14.56
N ASN A 115 -10.70 -3.01 -15.45
CA ASN A 115 -10.45 -3.55 -16.78
C ASN A 115 -9.53 -2.67 -17.63
N ARG A 116 -9.62 -1.35 -17.51
CA ARG A 116 -8.73 -0.40 -18.22
C ARG A 116 -7.28 -0.46 -17.75
N ALA A 117 -7.03 -1.00 -16.57
CA ALA A 117 -5.70 -1.19 -16.01
C ALA A 117 -5.10 -2.56 -16.33
N ILE A 118 -5.83 -3.42 -17.04
CA ILE A 118 -5.31 -4.71 -17.54
C ILE A 118 -4.58 -4.46 -18.84
N PHE A 119 -3.34 -4.93 -18.91
CA PHE A 119 -2.49 -4.86 -20.08
C PHE A 119 -1.65 -6.13 -20.20
N ASP A 120 -1.19 -6.43 -21.41
CA ASP A 120 -0.21 -7.48 -21.65
C ASP A 120 1.19 -6.87 -21.54
N ASN A 121 1.99 -7.37 -20.59
CA ASN A 121 3.40 -7.01 -20.46
C ASN A 121 4.33 -8.03 -21.12
N HIS A 122 3.79 -9.06 -21.78
CA HIS A 122 4.52 -10.18 -22.39
C HIS A 122 5.30 -11.06 -21.41
N HIS A 123 4.98 -10.98 -20.12
CA HIS A 123 5.59 -11.78 -19.05
C HIS A 123 4.56 -12.65 -18.32
N ALA A 124 5.04 -13.74 -17.73
CA ALA A 124 4.24 -14.54 -16.82
C ALA A 124 4.15 -13.84 -15.45
N ASN A 125 2.93 -13.46 -15.05
CA ASN A 125 2.67 -12.81 -13.78
C ASN A 125 1.97 -13.78 -12.81
N ARG A 126 2.37 -13.78 -11.53
CA ARG A 126 1.78 -14.64 -10.51
C ARG A 126 1.43 -13.84 -9.25
N ALA A 127 0.21 -14.05 -8.75
CA ALA A 127 -0.18 -13.61 -7.42
C ALA A 127 -0.12 -14.80 -6.44
N ILE A 128 0.45 -14.59 -5.27
CA ILE A 128 0.58 -15.59 -4.21
C ILE A 128 0.06 -15.02 -2.90
N GLN A 129 -0.64 -15.84 -2.13
CA GLN A 129 -1.05 -15.50 -0.76
C GLN A 129 -0.12 -16.26 0.19
N THR A 130 0.79 -15.53 0.82
CA THR A 130 1.75 -16.07 1.78
C THR A 130 2.21 -14.97 2.71
N ASP A 131 2.79 -15.35 3.85
CA ASP A 131 3.50 -14.40 4.70
C ASP A 131 4.70 -13.79 3.95
N ALA A 132 4.97 -12.50 4.19
CA ALA A 132 6.07 -11.75 3.59
C ALA A 132 7.44 -12.44 3.78
N PHE A 133 7.65 -13.08 4.94
CA PHE A 133 8.89 -13.81 5.25
C PHE A 133 9.00 -15.16 4.54
N MET A 134 7.92 -15.61 3.90
CA MET A 134 7.81 -16.87 3.18
C MET A 134 7.71 -16.67 1.66
N THR A 135 7.85 -15.45 1.15
CA THR A 135 7.80 -15.20 -0.30
C THR A 135 8.94 -15.91 -1.04
N PRO A 136 8.73 -16.29 -2.32
CA PRO A 136 9.78 -16.86 -3.17
C PRO A 136 10.98 -15.93 -3.26
N ILE A 137 12.17 -16.51 -3.28
CA ILE A 137 13.43 -15.80 -3.52
C ILE A 137 13.82 -15.88 -5.00
N GLY A 138 14.78 -15.05 -5.42
CA GLY A 138 15.38 -15.12 -6.75
C GLY A 138 14.79 -14.16 -7.79
N ALA A 139 13.89 -13.26 -7.38
CA ALA A 139 13.55 -12.11 -8.22
C ALA A 139 14.75 -11.16 -8.32
N ASP A 140 14.93 -10.51 -9.46
CA ASP A 140 16.01 -9.53 -9.66
C ASP A 140 15.78 -8.27 -8.83
N LEU A 141 14.52 -7.84 -8.70
CA LEU A 141 14.09 -6.69 -7.90
C LEU A 141 12.99 -7.10 -6.90
N VAL A 142 13.12 -6.64 -5.66
CA VAL A 142 12.13 -6.83 -4.60
C VAL A 142 11.66 -5.47 -4.08
N TYR A 143 10.37 -5.20 -4.23
CA TYR A 143 9.71 -4.01 -3.71
C TYR A 143 9.08 -4.29 -2.34
N ILE A 144 9.37 -3.41 -1.39
CA ILE A 144 9.01 -3.56 0.02
C ILE A 144 8.28 -2.29 0.46
N ASP A 145 6.96 -2.38 0.64
CA ASP A 145 6.11 -1.31 1.18
C ASP A 145 5.37 -1.82 2.44
N PRO A 146 6.08 -1.97 3.57
CA PRO A 146 5.55 -2.62 4.75
C PRO A 146 4.65 -1.67 5.55
N PRO A 147 3.84 -2.20 6.49
CA PRO A 147 3.29 -1.39 7.55
C PRO A 147 4.41 -0.66 8.31
N TYR A 148 4.12 0.55 8.77
CA TYR A 148 5.09 1.37 9.51
C TYR A 148 4.44 1.97 10.75
N LEU A 149 5.29 2.18 11.76
CA LEU A 149 4.94 2.92 12.97
C LEU A 149 5.50 4.32 12.86
N ASN A 150 4.78 5.32 13.34
CA ASN A 150 5.37 6.66 13.49
C ASN A 150 6.39 6.69 14.64
N GLN A 151 7.07 7.82 14.80
CA GLN A 151 8.03 8.10 15.88
C GLN A 151 7.50 7.89 17.32
N HIS A 152 6.18 7.79 17.52
CA HIS A 152 5.57 7.49 18.82
C HIS A 152 5.22 6.01 18.99
N GLY A 153 5.62 5.15 18.04
CA GLY A 153 5.28 3.72 18.04
C GLY A 153 3.83 3.44 17.64
N ILE A 154 3.14 4.41 17.02
CA ILE A 154 1.73 4.28 16.64
C ILE A 154 1.64 4.01 15.14
N GLY A 155 1.09 2.85 14.80
CA GLY A 155 0.78 2.45 13.42
C GLY A 155 -0.70 2.65 13.07
N VAL A 156 -0.98 2.66 11.77
CA VAL A 156 -2.35 2.56 11.26
C VAL A 156 -2.65 1.08 11.04
N ASP A 157 -3.56 0.52 11.83
CA ASP A 157 -4.04 -0.84 11.61
C ASP A 157 -5.13 -0.86 10.53
N TYR A 158 -4.72 -1.13 9.28
CA TYR A 158 -5.64 -1.20 8.16
C TYR A 158 -6.73 -2.27 8.34
N ARG A 159 -6.45 -3.36 9.08
CA ARG A 159 -7.45 -4.39 9.37
C ARG A 159 -8.58 -3.83 10.23
N ASP A 160 -8.30 -2.87 11.11
CA ASP A 160 -9.33 -2.18 11.89
C ASP A 160 -10.19 -1.27 10.99
N PHE A 161 -9.57 -0.46 10.12
CA PHE A 161 -10.28 0.43 9.20
C PHE A 161 -11.13 -0.32 8.17
N TYR A 162 -10.67 -1.51 7.75
CA TYR A 162 -11.30 -2.33 6.71
C TYR A 162 -11.91 -3.62 7.25
N HIS A 163 -12.14 -3.74 8.56
CA HIS A 163 -12.64 -4.95 9.22
C HIS A 163 -13.88 -5.56 8.55
N PHE A 164 -14.77 -4.72 8.01
CA PHE A 164 -15.94 -5.17 7.23
C PHE A 164 -15.52 -5.87 5.94
N LEU A 165 -14.58 -5.29 5.19
CA LEU A 165 -14.09 -5.87 3.93
C LEU A 165 -13.29 -7.15 4.18
N GLU A 166 -12.42 -7.14 5.19
CA GLU A 166 -11.67 -8.31 5.66
C GLU A 166 -12.63 -9.45 6.06
N GLY A 167 -13.67 -9.11 6.82
CA GLY A 167 -14.73 -10.05 7.21
C GLY A 167 -15.46 -10.65 6.00
N MET A 168 -15.81 -9.83 4.99
CA MET A 168 -16.43 -10.35 3.76
C MET A 168 -15.55 -11.34 3.01
N MET A 169 -14.22 -11.23 3.11
CA MET A 169 -13.31 -12.18 2.46
C MET A 169 -13.23 -13.53 3.19
N ASN A 170 -13.68 -13.58 4.45
CA ASN A 170 -13.81 -14.80 5.24
C ASN A 170 -15.22 -14.92 5.82
N TYR A 171 -16.22 -14.82 4.95
CA TYR A 171 -17.63 -14.65 5.33
C TYR A 171 -18.12 -15.73 6.29
N ASP A 172 -17.80 -17.00 6.00
CA ASP A 172 -18.28 -18.16 6.76
C ASP A 172 -17.74 -18.20 8.20
N SER A 173 -16.55 -17.66 8.43
CA SER A 173 -15.91 -17.62 9.76
C SER A 173 -15.84 -16.22 10.36
N TRP A 174 -16.45 -15.22 9.72
CA TRP A 174 -16.30 -13.83 10.14
C TRP A 174 -16.80 -13.61 11.57
N TYR A 175 -17.95 -14.22 11.92
CA TYR A 175 -18.57 -14.05 13.23
C TYR A 175 -17.70 -14.48 14.42
N THR A 176 -16.73 -15.39 14.22
CA THR A 176 -15.82 -15.86 15.26
C THR A 176 -14.69 -14.88 15.55
N GLN A 177 -14.43 -13.96 14.61
CA GLN A 177 -13.35 -12.99 14.70
C GLN A 177 -13.81 -11.61 15.14
N ILE A 178 -15.09 -11.42 15.49
CA ILE A 178 -15.61 -10.13 15.92
C ILE A 178 -15.25 -9.88 17.38
N ASP A 179 -14.57 -8.77 17.64
CA ASP A 179 -14.37 -8.23 18.98
C ASP A 179 -15.65 -7.51 19.43
N TYR A 180 -16.55 -8.26 20.06
CA TYR A 180 -17.82 -7.74 20.56
C TYR A 180 -17.66 -6.76 21.73
N ALA A 181 -16.48 -6.69 22.37
CA ALA A 181 -16.18 -5.71 23.41
C ALA A 181 -15.81 -4.34 22.82
N SER A 182 -15.35 -4.29 21.57
CA SER A 182 -15.03 -3.03 20.89
C SER A 182 -16.27 -2.21 20.50
N LYS A 183 -16.14 -0.88 20.59
CA LYS A 183 -17.24 0.08 20.28
C LYS A 183 -17.82 -0.09 18.88
N HIS A 184 -16.96 -0.35 17.89
CA HIS A 184 -17.36 -0.47 16.48
C HIS A 184 -17.36 -1.91 15.96
N ARG A 185 -17.22 -2.92 16.84
CA ARG A 185 -17.23 -4.36 16.49
C ARG A 185 -16.21 -4.70 15.41
N ARG A 186 -14.97 -4.26 15.61
CA ARG A 186 -13.83 -4.60 14.74
C ARG A 186 -13.52 -6.10 14.77
N LEU A 187 -12.59 -6.52 13.92
CA LEU A 187 -11.98 -7.83 14.05
C LEU A 187 -11.03 -7.86 15.25
N THR A 188 -10.90 -9.02 15.90
CA THR A 188 -9.89 -9.26 16.93
C THR A 188 -8.52 -8.87 16.39
N PRO A 189 -7.77 -7.97 17.08
CA PRO A 189 -6.44 -7.58 16.68
C PRO A 189 -5.52 -8.79 16.52
N GLN A 190 -4.65 -8.73 15.53
CA GLN A 190 -3.60 -9.74 15.33
C GLN A 190 -2.25 -9.11 15.57
N GLU A 191 -1.43 -9.76 16.39
CA GLU A 191 -0.06 -9.33 16.59
C GLU A 191 0.75 -9.59 15.33
N SER A 192 1.61 -8.63 15.01
CA SER A 192 2.53 -8.72 13.88
C SER A 192 3.84 -8.06 14.25
N GLU A 193 4.95 -8.62 13.78
CA GLU A 193 6.28 -8.04 14.00
C GLU A 193 6.38 -6.60 13.45
N TRP A 194 5.56 -6.27 12.44
CA TRP A 194 5.45 -4.95 11.82
C TRP A 194 4.67 -3.92 12.65
N THR A 195 4.00 -4.35 13.72
CA THR A 195 3.13 -3.48 14.55
C THR A 195 3.75 -3.11 15.89
N GLN A 196 4.94 -3.63 16.20
CA GLN A 196 5.60 -3.37 17.49
C GLN A 196 6.97 -2.69 17.31
N PRO A 197 7.26 -1.59 18.03
CA PRO A 197 8.54 -0.88 17.92
C PRO A 197 9.76 -1.77 18.22
N LYS A 198 9.58 -2.76 19.11
CA LYS A 198 10.66 -3.66 19.55
C LYS A 198 11.05 -4.71 18.51
N THR A 199 10.13 -5.08 17.60
CA THR A 199 10.32 -6.18 16.65
C THR A 199 10.43 -5.71 15.20
N ILE A 200 10.00 -4.49 14.89
CA ILE A 200 9.93 -4.02 13.51
C ILE A 200 11.30 -3.93 12.85
N LEU A 201 12.37 -3.58 13.57
CA LEU A 201 13.72 -3.58 13.01
C LEU A 201 14.18 -5.00 12.64
N SER A 202 13.93 -5.99 13.52
CA SER A 202 14.24 -7.40 13.20
C SER A 202 13.37 -7.96 12.07
N ALA A 203 12.14 -7.46 11.90
CA ALA A 203 11.29 -7.79 10.76
C ALA A 203 11.92 -7.30 9.45
N PHE A 204 12.40 -6.05 9.41
CA PHE A 204 13.15 -5.55 8.26
C PHE A 204 14.40 -6.39 7.98
N GLU A 205 15.18 -6.71 9.01
CA GLU A 205 16.41 -7.51 8.85
C GLU A 205 16.12 -8.89 8.26
N LYS A 206 15.12 -9.61 8.79
CA LYS A 206 14.70 -10.91 8.25
C LYS A 206 14.37 -10.83 6.76
N LEU A 207 13.63 -9.80 6.35
CA LEU A 207 13.20 -9.65 4.96
C LEU A 207 14.34 -9.23 4.04
N ILE A 208 15.20 -8.29 4.48
CA ILE A 208 16.38 -7.85 3.75
C ILE A 208 17.36 -9.00 3.56
N ALA A 209 17.66 -9.76 4.63
CA ALA A 209 18.56 -10.91 4.58
C ALA A 209 18.04 -11.98 3.61
N ARG A 210 16.73 -12.26 3.64
CA ARG A 210 16.09 -13.22 2.74
C ARG A 210 16.27 -12.86 1.26
N HIS A 211 16.16 -11.58 0.93
CA HIS A 211 16.21 -11.06 -0.44
C HIS A 211 17.51 -10.33 -0.76
N GLN A 212 18.59 -10.60 -0.02
CA GLN A 212 19.86 -9.85 -0.11
C GLN A 212 20.51 -9.88 -1.50
N ASN A 213 20.22 -10.92 -2.30
CA ASN A 213 20.76 -11.07 -3.66
C ASN A 213 19.96 -10.30 -4.72
N SER A 214 18.83 -9.70 -4.36
CA SER A 214 17.96 -8.91 -5.23
C SER A 214 18.23 -7.42 -5.06
N ILE A 215 17.99 -6.59 -6.07
CA ILE A 215 17.86 -5.15 -5.87
C ILE A 215 16.69 -4.91 -4.89
N LEU A 216 16.93 -4.19 -3.81
CA LEU A 216 15.91 -3.90 -2.80
C LEU A 216 15.40 -2.48 -2.97
N VAL A 217 14.08 -2.32 -3.14
CA VAL A 217 13.43 -1.00 -3.18
C VAL A 217 12.44 -0.91 -2.03
N ILE A 218 12.79 -0.12 -1.01
CA ILE A 218 11.98 0.05 0.19
C ILE A 218 11.27 1.40 0.14
N SER A 219 9.93 1.36 0.12
CA SER A 219 9.09 2.54 0.31
C SER A 219 8.77 2.71 1.79
N TYR A 220 9.03 3.91 2.32
CA TYR A 220 8.91 4.17 3.75
C TYR A 220 8.65 5.66 4.04
N ARG A 221 8.53 6.01 5.32
CA ARG A 221 8.42 7.39 5.78
C ARG A 221 9.60 7.78 6.64
N ASP A 222 10.01 9.05 6.52
CA ASP A 222 11.14 9.59 7.27
C ASP A 222 10.87 9.70 8.79
N ASP A 223 9.60 9.78 9.21
CA ASP A 223 9.16 9.82 10.60
C ASP A 223 8.80 8.44 11.19
N GLY A 224 9.23 7.36 10.53
CA GLY A 224 8.95 6.00 10.93
C GLY A 224 9.86 5.42 12.02
N ILE A 225 9.44 4.30 12.63
CA ILE A 225 10.27 3.40 13.42
C ILE A 225 10.32 2.05 12.69
N PRO A 226 11.49 1.54 12.26
CA PRO A 226 12.83 2.03 12.58
C PRO A 226 13.13 3.38 11.92
N SER A 227 14.09 4.12 12.48
CA SER A 227 14.46 5.41 11.91
C SER A 227 15.10 5.23 10.54
N LYS A 228 15.07 6.29 9.72
CA LYS A 228 15.78 6.31 8.44
C LYS A 228 17.26 5.89 8.59
N ALA A 229 17.94 6.40 9.63
CA ALA A 229 19.35 6.09 9.86
C ALA A 229 19.55 4.60 10.15
N ASP A 230 18.69 4.00 10.96
CA ASP A 230 18.74 2.56 11.28
C ASP A 230 18.48 1.71 10.04
N LEU A 231 17.50 2.08 9.20
CA LEU A 231 17.19 1.35 7.97
C LEU A 231 18.33 1.45 6.94
N ILE A 232 18.95 2.62 6.78
CA ILE A 232 20.12 2.78 5.90
C ILE A 232 21.31 1.97 6.43
N ALA A 233 21.56 1.99 7.75
CA ALA A 233 22.63 1.22 8.36
C ALA A 233 22.42 -0.29 8.14
N LEU A 234 21.19 -0.77 8.33
CA LEU A 234 20.80 -2.15 8.06
C LEU A 234 20.94 -2.52 6.58
N LEU A 235 20.50 -1.67 5.65
CA LEU A 235 20.69 -1.94 4.22
C LEU A 235 22.18 -2.05 3.86
N LYS A 236 23.02 -1.16 4.40
CA LYS A 236 24.47 -1.18 4.15
C LYS A 236 25.19 -2.40 4.70
N SER A 237 24.60 -3.17 5.63
CA SER A 237 25.20 -4.44 6.05
C SER A 237 25.00 -5.57 5.03
N TYR A 238 24.05 -5.40 4.11
CA TYR A 238 23.73 -6.40 3.07
C TYR A 238 24.02 -5.90 1.65
N LYS A 239 24.09 -4.58 1.44
CA LYS A 239 24.20 -3.92 0.14
C LYS A 239 25.43 -3.04 0.04
N SER A 240 26.06 -3.09 -1.14
CA SER A 240 27.31 -2.37 -1.39
C SER A 240 27.07 -0.89 -1.67
N ASP A 241 25.93 -0.57 -2.30
CA ASP A 241 25.48 0.79 -2.56
C ASP A 241 24.02 0.96 -2.12
N VAL A 242 23.72 2.12 -1.53
CA VAL A 242 22.40 2.46 -1.03
C VAL A 242 22.07 3.89 -1.44
N HIS A 243 21.10 4.03 -2.33
CA HIS A 243 20.56 5.32 -2.76
C HIS A 243 19.31 5.70 -1.97
N GLU A 244 19.16 6.99 -1.70
CA GLU A 244 18.02 7.57 -1.01
C GLU A 244 17.34 8.62 -1.90
N ALA A 245 16.02 8.54 -2.01
CA ALA A 245 15.19 9.58 -2.58
C ALA A 245 14.11 10.02 -1.59
N GLN A 246 13.80 11.32 -1.56
CA GLN A 246 12.75 11.88 -0.71
C GLN A 246 11.73 12.69 -1.51
N LYS A 247 10.48 12.69 -1.03
CA LYS A 247 9.42 13.56 -1.53
C LYS A 247 8.61 14.11 -0.38
N SER A 248 8.58 15.44 -0.26
CA SER A 248 7.73 16.11 0.72
C SER A 248 6.25 15.80 0.47
N GLN A 249 5.54 15.47 1.54
CA GLN A 249 4.10 15.29 1.54
C GLN A 249 3.45 16.19 2.61
N GLN A 250 2.36 16.83 2.23
CA GLN A 250 1.51 17.58 3.14
C GLN A 250 0.12 16.96 3.15
N TYR A 251 -0.21 16.29 4.25
CA TYR A 251 -1.55 15.79 4.47
C TYR A 251 -2.50 16.94 4.79
N VAL A 252 -3.70 16.94 4.21
CA VAL A 252 -4.70 18.04 4.26
C VAL A 252 -5.00 18.53 5.69
N LEU A 253 -4.88 17.63 6.69
CA LEU A 253 -5.18 17.92 8.09
C LEU A 253 -3.94 17.96 9.00
N SER A 254 -2.72 17.90 8.45
CA SER A 254 -1.48 17.90 9.22
C SER A 254 -0.76 19.25 9.10
N HIS A 255 -0.41 19.83 10.24
CA HIS A 255 0.50 20.98 10.31
C HIS A 255 1.99 20.58 10.15
N LYS A 256 2.31 19.30 10.29
CA LYS A 256 3.65 18.76 10.07
C LYS A 256 3.82 18.29 8.63
N LYS A 257 4.95 18.65 8.02
CA LYS A 257 5.42 18.03 6.77
C LYS A 257 6.06 16.69 7.12
N SER A 258 5.64 15.64 6.45
CA SER A 258 6.30 14.33 6.45
C SER A 258 6.93 14.11 5.09
N HIS A 259 7.98 13.30 5.00
CA HIS A 259 8.57 12.94 3.71
C HIS A 259 8.35 11.45 3.45
N GLU A 260 7.84 11.16 2.26
CA GLU A 260 7.93 9.81 1.72
C GLU A 260 9.38 9.59 1.28
N MET A 261 9.88 8.40 1.54
CA MET A 261 11.25 8.00 1.27
C MET A 261 11.26 6.73 0.44
N LEU A 262 12.23 6.66 -0.48
CA LEU A 262 12.56 5.46 -1.23
C LEU A 262 14.03 5.15 -0.95
N LEU A 263 14.32 3.95 -0.46
CA LEU A 263 15.68 3.44 -0.29
C LEU A 263 15.91 2.35 -1.33
N ILE A 264 17.01 2.45 -2.07
CA ILE A 264 17.36 1.52 -3.15
C ILE A 264 18.71 0.90 -2.80
N GLY A 265 18.73 -0.39 -2.49
CA GLY A 265 19.94 -1.14 -2.18
C GLY A 265 20.36 -2.04 -3.34
N LEU A 266 21.58 -1.83 -3.85
CA LEU A 266 22.18 -2.58 -4.96
C LEU A 266 23.07 -3.71 -4.42
#